data_AF-A0A814VPK6-F1
#
_entry.id   AF-A0A814VPK6-F1
#
_cell.length_a   1.000
_cell.length_b   1.000
_cell.length_c   1.000
_cell.angle_alpha   90.00
_cell.angle_beta   90.00
_cell.angle_gamma   90.00
#
_symmetry.space_group_name_H-M   'P 1'
#
loop_
_entity.id
_entity.type
_entity.pdbx_description
1 polymer ?
#
loop_
_entity_poly.entity_id
_entity_poly.type
_entity_poly.pdbx_seq_one_letter_code
_entity_poly.pdbx_strand_id
1 'polypeptide(L)'
;MGCAIGMLSTYTEQDVEAEVATLTPRLPMAELMNGGIIKLQGANGFFNPNSLLDPSWLKGKMTVDEYREAIDYINKCTAHSCIGLSKMFSPSERPMRENIRTQAGTGAVQQINQRFPSIQFTYQLTAQNMQMDLSYSTDPAVQFASRTRGPAGHSSIVVLYIAPQ
;
A
#
# COMPACT_ATOMS: atom_id res chain seq x y z
N MET A 1 1.76 43.54 7.54
CA MET A 1 2.28 42.41 6.74
C MET A 1 2.53 41.26 7.69
N GLY A 2 1.65 40.28 7.73
CA GLY A 2 1.84 39.08 8.54
C GLY A 2 1.65 37.88 7.62
N CYS A 3 2.75 37.28 7.18
CA CYS A 3 2.69 35.98 6.52
C CYS A 3 2.17 34.99 7.55
N ALA A 4 0.94 34.52 7.39
CA ALA A 4 0.45 33.36 8.11
C ALA A 4 1.42 32.21 7.80
N ILE A 5 2.14 31.76 8.82
CA ILE A 5 2.91 30.53 8.79
C ILE A 5 1.87 29.44 8.55
N GLY A 6 1.67 29.08 7.28
CA GLY A 6 0.92 27.87 6.93
C GLY A 6 1.67 26.72 7.57
N MET A 7 1.13 26.20 8.68
CA MET A 7 1.72 25.07 9.36
C MET A 7 1.87 23.95 8.33
N LEU A 8 3.12 23.63 7.98
CA LEU A 8 3.45 22.49 7.14
C LEU A 8 3.00 21.25 7.91
N SER A 9 1.79 20.78 7.63
CA SER A 9 1.23 19.59 8.28
C SER A 9 2.05 18.39 7.86
N THR A 10 2.56 17.65 8.84
CA THR A 10 3.24 16.37 8.65
C THR A 10 2.28 15.23 8.97
N TYR A 11 2.56 14.05 8.41
CA TYR A 11 1.82 12.84 8.76
C TYR A 11 2.03 12.49 10.23
N THR A 12 0.92 12.33 10.96
CA THR A 12 0.87 11.74 12.29
C THR A 12 0.55 10.24 12.21
N GLU A 13 0.68 9.53 13.33
CA GLU A 13 0.26 8.13 13.44
C GLU A 13 -1.23 7.96 13.09
N GLN A 14 -2.10 8.82 13.63
CA GLN A 14 -3.53 8.80 13.32
C GLN A 14 -3.83 9.02 11.83
N ASP A 15 -3.07 9.91 11.16
CA ASP A 15 -3.24 10.15 9.73
C ASP A 15 -2.94 8.91 8.91
N VAL A 16 -1.82 8.23 9.20
CA VAL A 16 -1.39 7.07 8.42
C VAL A 16 -2.26 5.85 8.72
N GLU A 17 -2.73 5.68 9.95
CA GLU A 17 -3.71 4.63 10.30
C GLU A 17 -5.04 4.83 9.57
N ALA A 18 -5.55 6.06 9.53
CA ALA A 18 -6.78 6.39 8.81
C ALA A 18 -6.63 6.18 7.30
N GLU A 19 -5.48 6.51 6.72
CA GLU A 19 -5.17 6.27 5.31
C GLU A 19 -5.17 4.77 4.99
N VAL A 20 -4.48 3.96 5.79
CA VAL A 20 -4.44 2.49 5.63
C VAL A 20 -5.83 1.88 5.74
N ALA A 21 -6.62 2.26 6.76
CA ALA A 21 -7.97 1.76 6.96
C ALA A 21 -8.92 2.13 5.81
N THR A 22 -8.71 3.30 5.19
CA THR A 22 -9.53 3.76 4.06
C THR A 22 -9.14 3.09 2.75
N LEU A 23 -7.85 2.88 2.53
CA LEU A 23 -7.30 2.42 1.26
C LEU A 23 -7.30 0.89 1.14
N THR A 24 -6.85 0.17 2.18
CA THR A 24 -6.60 -1.28 2.09
C THR A 24 -7.82 -2.12 1.70
N PRO A 25 -9.07 -1.84 2.14
CA PRO A 25 -10.23 -2.65 1.74
C PRO A 25 -10.60 -2.49 0.26
N ARG A 26 -10.11 -1.43 -0.40
CA ARG A 26 -10.37 -1.12 -1.81
C ARG A 26 -9.30 -1.70 -2.74
N LEU A 27 -8.23 -2.27 -2.19
CA LEU A 27 -7.16 -2.86 -2.97
C LEU A 27 -7.56 -4.25 -3.49
N PRO A 28 -6.96 -4.70 -4.60
CA PRO A 28 -7.30 -5.97 -5.24
C PRO A 28 -7.23 -7.17 -4.30
N MET A 29 -8.05 -8.18 -4.63
CA MET A 29 -7.95 -9.50 -4.02
C MET A 29 -6.71 -10.23 -4.54
N ALA A 30 -6.31 -11.27 -3.82
CA ALA A 30 -5.14 -12.07 -4.13
C ALA A 30 -5.45 -13.03 -5.28
N GLU A 31 -4.44 -13.26 -6.12
CA GLU A 31 -4.49 -14.20 -7.22
C GLU A 31 -3.67 -15.45 -6.85
N LEU A 32 -4.24 -16.65 -7.06
CA LEU A 32 -3.47 -17.88 -6.96
C LEU A 32 -2.84 -18.20 -8.32
N MET A 33 -1.51 -18.23 -8.35
CA MET A 33 -0.72 -18.59 -9.52
C MET A 33 -0.34 -20.08 -9.49
N ASN A 34 0.12 -20.58 -10.64
CA ASN A 34 0.66 -21.94 -10.76
C ASN A 34 1.78 -22.19 -9.72
N GLY A 35 1.83 -23.41 -9.18
CA GLY A 35 2.78 -23.78 -8.13
C GLY A 35 2.36 -23.39 -6.72
N GLY A 36 1.10 -22.94 -6.51
CA GLY A 36 0.59 -22.61 -5.18
C GLY A 36 1.12 -21.29 -4.63
N ILE A 37 1.54 -20.39 -5.53
CA ILE A 37 2.05 -19.05 -5.20
C ILE A 37 0.85 -18.09 -5.12
N ILE A 38 0.75 -17.37 -4.01
CA ILE A 38 -0.26 -16.34 -3.83
C ILE A 38 0.36 -15.00 -4.19
N LYS A 39 -0.29 -14.25 -5.08
CA LYS A 39 0.14 -12.93 -5.54
C LYS A 39 -0.84 -11.88 -5.06
N LEU A 40 -0.34 -10.88 -4.34
CA LEU A 40 -1.11 -9.72 -3.91
C LEU A 40 -0.61 -8.49 -4.67
N GLN A 41 -1.52 -7.78 -5.33
CA GLN A 41 -1.23 -6.47 -5.89
C GLN A 41 -1.64 -5.38 -4.91
N GLY A 42 -0.72 -4.46 -4.67
CA GLY A 42 -0.85 -3.36 -3.74
C GLY A 42 -0.58 -2.01 -4.40
N ALA A 43 -0.94 -0.95 -3.69
CA ALA A 43 -0.68 0.43 -4.10
C ALA A 43 0.04 1.17 -2.97
N ASN A 44 1.06 1.96 -3.32
CA ASN A 44 1.85 2.74 -2.36
C ASN A 44 2.48 1.89 -1.23
N GLY A 45 2.73 0.60 -1.50
CA GLY A 45 3.28 -0.36 -0.53
C GLY A 45 2.27 -0.89 0.48
N PHE A 46 0.98 -0.65 0.27
CA PHE A 46 -0.11 -1.26 1.03
C PHE A 46 -0.78 -2.39 0.26
N PHE A 47 -1.31 -3.36 0.99
CA PHE A 47 -2.02 -4.52 0.47
C PHE A 47 -3.33 -4.74 1.24
N ASN A 48 -4.29 -5.41 0.62
CA ASN A 48 -5.52 -5.78 1.31
C ASN A 48 -5.27 -7.01 2.22
N PRO A 49 -5.42 -6.90 3.55
CA PRO A 49 -5.21 -8.03 4.47
C PRO A 49 -6.31 -9.09 4.35
N ASN A 50 -7.47 -8.74 3.80
CA ASN A 50 -8.58 -9.65 3.52
C ASN A 50 -8.60 -10.10 2.06
N SER A 51 -7.45 -10.08 1.38
CA SER A 51 -7.38 -10.36 -0.05
C SER A 51 -7.54 -11.83 -0.45
N LEU A 52 -7.46 -12.77 0.50
CA LEU A 52 -7.67 -14.19 0.19
C LEU A 52 -9.11 -14.46 -0.27
N LEU A 53 -9.23 -15.11 -1.42
CA LEU A 53 -10.51 -15.59 -1.94
C LEU A 53 -10.93 -16.93 -1.31
N ASP A 54 -9.96 -17.80 -1.00
CA ASP A 54 -10.20 -19.11 -0.39
C ASP A 54 -9.14 -19.43 0.68
N PRO A 55 -9.52 -19.69 1.94
CA PRO A 55 -8.62 -20.11 3.01
C PRO A 55 -7.80 -21.38 2.70
N SER A 56 -8.28 -22.25 1.81
CA SER A 56 -7.61 -23.51 1.46
C SER A 56 -6.21 -23.30 0.86
N TRP A 57 -5.93 -22.11 0.29
CA TRP A 57 -4.64 -21.77 -0.30
C TRP A 57 -3.49 -21.77 0.72
N LEU A 58 -3.82 -21.51 1.99
CA LEU A 58 -2.88 -21.49 3.11
C LEU A 58 -2.75 -22.84 3.82
N LYS A 59 -3.57 -23.84 3.48
CA LYS A 59 -3.66 -25.09 4.23
C LYS A 59 -2.29 -25.75 4.40
N GLY A 60 -1.92 -26.02 5.66
CA GLY A 60 -0.65 -26.65 6.03
C GLY A 60 0.57 -25.72 5.97
N LYS A 61 0.39 -24.43 5.63
CA LYS A 61 1.48 -23.45 5.51
C LYS A 61 1.38 -22.38 6.60
N MET A 62 0.21 -21.75 6.74
CA MET A 62 -0.11 -20.79 7.81
C MET A 62 -1.62 -20.69 8.04
N THR A 63 -2.04 -20.10 9.14
CA THR A 63 -3.44 -19.77 9.42
C THR A 63 -3.88 -18.49 8.71
N VAL A 64 -5.19 -18.30 8.56
CA VAL A 64 -5.76 -17.06 7.98
C VAL A 64 -5.42 -15.83 8.82
N ASP A 65 -5.38 -15.99 10.15
CA ASP A 65 -5.07 -14.88 11.05
C ASP A 65 -3.59 -14.51 10.99
N GLU A 66 -2.67 -15.49 10.93
CA GLU A 66 -1.24 -15.22 10.70
C GLU A 66 -0.99 -14.53 9.35
N TYR A 67 -1.75 -14.90 8.32
CA TYR A 67 -1.69 -14.23 7.03
C TYR A 67 -2.12 -12.76 7.16
N ARG A 68 -3.28 -12.49 7.77
CA ARG A 68 -3.78 -11.13 8.00
C ARG A 68 -2.78 -10.30 8.81
N GLU A 69 -2.28 -10.86 9.90
CA GLU A 69 -1.27 -10.23 10.74
C GLU A 69 0.01 -9.90 9.97
N ALA A 70 0.48 -10.80 9.09
CA ALA A 70 1.64 -10.56 8.25
C ALA A 70 1.42 -9.39 7.28
N ILE A 71 0.26 -9.34 6.61
CA ILE A 71 -0.07 -8.25 5.69
C ILE A 71 -0.25 -6.93 6.45
N ASP A 72 -0.95 -6.94 7.58
CA ASP A 72 -1.12 -5.75 8.43
C ASP A 72 0.20 -5.24 8.98
N TYR A 73 1.13 -6.13 9.33
CA TYR A 73 2.47 -5.76 9.75
C TYR A 73 3.23 -5.03 8.63
N ILE A 74 3.20 -5.54 7.40
CA ILE A 74 3.80 -4.87 6.24
C ILE A 74 3.17 -3.49 6.05
N ASN A 75 1.83 -3.41 6.06
CA ASN A 75 1.11 -2.14 5.90
C ASN A 75 1.51 -1.12 6.97
N LYS A 76 1.58 -1.53 8.25
CA LYS A 76 1.99 -0.67 9.36
C LYS A 76 3.42 -0.17 9.20
N CYS A 77 4.38 -1.04 8.88
CA CYS A 77 5.77 -0.62 8.66
C CYS A 77 5.88 0.39 7.51
N THR A 78 5.21 0.12 6.39
CA THR A 78 5.17 1.03 5.25
C THR A 78 4.52 2.37 5.63
N ALA A 79 3.41 2.36 6.35
CA ALA A 79 2.67 3.55 6.78
C ALA A 79 3.50 4.40 7.75
N HIS A 80 4.06 3.77 8.78
CA HIS A 80 4.82 4.46 9.83
C HIS A 80 6.11 5.09 9.29
N SER A 81 6.67 4.57 8.20
CA SER A 81 7.83 5.18 7.52
C SER A 81 7.56 6.60 7.00
N CYS A 82 6.29 6.99 6.88
CA CYS A 82 5.86 8.30 6.40
C CYS A 82 5.60 9.31 7.53
N ILE A 83 5.56 8.87 8.80
CA ILE A 83 5.31 9.76 9.95
C ILE A 83 6.40 10.84 10.00
N GLY A 84 5.99 12.09 10.24
CA GLY A 84 6.89 13.24 10.25
C GLY A 84 7.24 13.80 8.87
N LEU A 85 6.90 13.11 7.77
CA LEU A 85 7.03 13.68 6.44
C LEU A 85 5.92 14.68 6.16
N SER A 86 6.24 15.77 5.44
CA SER A 86 5.25 16.77 5.02
C SER A 86 4.13 16.11 4.19
N LYS A 87 2.87 16.48 4.45
CA LYS A 87 1.71 16.09 3.63
C LYS A 87 1.70 16.84 2.29
N MET A 88 2.28 18.03 2.25
CA MET A 88 2.49 18.80 1.01
C MET A 88 3.91 18.55 0.51
N PHE A 89 4.04 17.89 -0.63
CA PHE A 89 5.34 17.60 -1.24
C PHE A 89 5.29 17.77 -2.75
N SER A 90 6.45 18.14 -3.29
CA SER A 90 6.65 18.33 -4.72
C SER A 90 6.73 16.99 -5.46
N PRO A 91 6.41 16.94 -6.77
CA PRO A 91 6.63 15.74 -7.57
C PRO A 91 8.08 15.21 -7.53
N SER A 92 9.08 16.09 -7.33
CA SER A 92 10.49 15.71 -7.20
C SER A 92 10.81 14.90 -5.94
N GLU A 93 10.00 14.99 -4.88
CA GLU A 93 10.19 14.21 -3.64
C GLU A 93 9.55 12.82 -3.71
N ARG A 94 8.77 12.52 -4.77
CA ARG A 94 8.07 11.24 -4.94
C ARG A 94 9.02 10.03 -4.94
N PRO A 95 10.12 10.01 -5.72
CA PRO A 95 11.00 8.84 -5.75
C PRO A 95 11.63 8.55 -4.39
N MET A 96 12.01 9.61 -3.64
CA MET A 96 12.53 9.46 -2.29
C MET A 96 11.50 8.80 -1.36
N ARG A 97 10.24 9.26 -1.40
CA ARG A 97 9.16 8.73 -0.54
C ARG A 97 8.79 7.29 -0.91
N GLU A 98 8.77 6.98 -2.20
CA GLU A 98 8.59 5.60 -2.69
C GLU A 98 9.73 4.69 -2.23
N ASN A 99 10.98 5.17 -2.26
CA ASN A 99 12.12 4.43 -1.75
C ASN A 99 12.02 4.18 -0.24
N ILE A 100 11.65 5.20 0.56
CA ILE A 100 11.44 5.04 2.02
C ILE A 100 10.40 3.94 2.30
N ARG A 101 9.25 3.99 1.63
CA ARG A 101 8.19 2.98 1.76
C ARG A 101 8.64 1.60 1.30
N THR A 102 9.37 1.52 0.20
CA THR A 102 9.88 0.25 -0.35
C THR A 102 10.88 -0.39 0.60
N GLN A 103 11.78 0.41 1.20
CA GLN A 103 12.74 -0.08 2.20
C GLN A 103 12.03 -0.59 3.46
N ALA A 104 11.02 0.13 3.95
CA ALA A 104 10.22 -0.29 5.09
C ALA A 104 9.46 -1.60 4.83
N GLY A 105 8.77 -1.70 3.68
CA GLY A 105 8.05 -2.91 3.28
C GLY A 105 8.98 -4.11 3.07
N THR A 106 10.14 -3.91 2.43
CA THR A 106 11.15 -4.97 2.27
C THR A 106 11.70 -5.44 3.62
N GLY A 107 11.98 -4.51 4.54
CA GLY A 107 12.42 -4.85 5.89
C GLY A 107 11.38 -5.63 6.69
N ALA A 108 10.10 -5.27 6.57
CA ALA A 108 9.00 -6.00 7.19
C ALA A 108 8.90 -7.44 6.65
N VAL A 109 9.01 -7.61 5.34
CA VAL A 109 9.04 -8.94 4.69
C VAL A 109 10.22 -9.79 5.19
N GLN A 110 11.41 -9.22 5.36
CA GLN A 110 12.55 -9.95 5.91
C GLN A 110 12.28 -10.48 7.32
N GLN A 111 11.64 -9.69 8.17
CA GLN A 111 11.27 -10.11 9.53
C GLN A 111 10.18 -11.18 9.52
N ILE A 112 9.18 -11.06 8.64
CA ILE A 112 8.14 -12.09 8.46
C ILE A 112 8.76 -13.42 8.03
N ASN A 113 9.68 -13.39 7.06
CA ASN A 113 10.36 -14.61 6.58
C ASN A 113 11.18 -15.31 7.67
N GLN A 114 11.71 -14.56 8.65
CA GLN A 114 12.37 -15.15 9.82
C GLN A 114 11.38 -15.86 10.75
N ARG A 115 10.12 -15.41 10.80
CA ARG A 115 9.05 -15.98 11.63
C ARG A 115 8.39 -17.21 10.99
N PHE A 116 8.30 -17.26 9.66
CA PHE A 116 7.61 -18.33 8.92
C PHE A 116 8.54 -19.06 7.95
N PRO A 117 9.42 -19.97 8.42
CA PRO A 117 10.44 -20.59 7.56
C PRO A 117 9.87 -21.50 6.46
N SER A 118 8.63 -21.96 6.58
CA SER A 118 7.94 -22.79 5.57
C SER A 118 7.35 -21.99 4.40
N ILE A 119 7.37 -20.65 4.49
CA ILE A 119 6.79 -19.75 3.49
C ILE A 119 7.77 -18.62 3.19
N GLN A 120 7.92 -18.31 1.91
CA GLN A 120 8.71 -17.19 1.44
C GLN A 120 7.80 -16.05 0.95
N PHE A 121 7.89 -14.91 1.62
CA PHE A 121 7.33 -13.63 1.18
C PHE A 121 8.38 -12.88 0.33
N THR A 122 7.97 -12.35 -0.81
CA THR A 122 8.83 -11.59 -1.73
C THR A 122 8.15 -10.29 -2.12
N TYR A 123 8.75 -9.16 -1.73
CA TYR A 123 8.26 -7.81 -2.01
C TYR A 123 8.89 -7.25 -3.30
N GLN A 124 8.09 -6.91 -4.30
CA GLN A 124 8.56 -6.39 -5.58
C GLN A 124 7.87 -5.08 -5.96
N LEU A 125 8.65 -4.05 -6.25
CA LEU A 125 8.15 -2.81 -6.85
C LEU A 125 8.02 -3.00 -8.36
N THR A 126 6.83 -2.84 -8.93
CA THR A 126 6.64 -2.90 -10.38
C THR A 126 6.48 -1.48 -10.93
N ALA A 127 7.34 -1.13 -11.90
CA ALA A 127 7.20 0.09 -12.67
C ALA A 127 6.09 -0.10 -13.72
N GLN A 128 4.81 -0.08 -13.32
CA GLN A 128 3.70 -0.08 -14.26
C GLN A 128 2.70 1.02 -13.94
N ASN A 129 2.42 1.84 -14.95
CA ASN A 129 1.40 2.89 -14.94
C ASN A 129 0.01 2.25 -14.91
N MET A 130 -0.52 1.92 -13.74
CA MET A 130 -1.96 1.73 -13.59
C MET A 130 -2.63 3.09 -13.40
N GLN A 131 -3.45 3.48 -14.39
CA GLN A 131 -4.58 4.37 -14.15
C GLN A 131 -5.53 3.64 -13.19
N MET A 132 -5.35 3.83 -11.88
CA MET A 132 -6.45 3.55 -10.96
C MET A 132 -7.53 4.58 -11.28
N ASP A 133 -8.62 4.14 -11.90
CA ASP A 133 -9.82 4.94 -12.07
C ASP A 133 -10.50 5.08 -10.70
N LEU A 134 -9.94 5.95 -9.86
CA LEU A 134 -10.63 6.52 -8.71
C LEU A 134 -11.60 7.57 -9.24
N SER A 135 -12.64 7.13 -9.96
CA SER A 135 -13.76 7.98 -10.33
C SER A 135 -14.51 8.35 -9.05
N TYR A 136 -14.10 9.48 -8.46
CA TYR A 136 -14.96 10.23 -7.55
C TYR A 136 -16.19 10.64 -8.35
N SER A 137 -17.30 9.92 -8.17
CA SER A 137 -18.60 10.39 -8.61
C SER A 137 -18.93 11.66 -7.83
N THR A 138 -18.89 12.79 -8.52
CA THR A 138 -19.43 14.06 -8.03
C THR A 138 -20.67 14.41 -8.84
N ASP A 139 -21.76 14.50 -8.10
CA ASP A 139 -23.02 15.10 -8.46
C ASP A 139 -22.85 16.31 -9.42
N PRO A 140 -23.59 16.40 -10.54
CA PRO A 140 -23.39 17.40 -11.60
C PRO A 140 -23.55 18.88 -11.22
N ALA A 141 -23.90 19.23 -9.98
CA ALA A 141 -23.72 20.60 -9.47
C ALA A 141 -22.23 21.00 -9.31
N VAL A 142 -21.30 20.04 -9.30
CA VAL A 142 -19.85 20.24 -9.12
C VAL A 142 -19.08 20.35 -10.46
N GLN A 143 -19.74 20.09 -11.60
CA GLN A 143 -19.08 19.96 -12.92
C GLN A 143 -18.79 21.27 -13.69
N PHE A 144 -19.28 22.42 -13.23
CA PHE A 144 -19.13 23.68 -13.98
C PHE A 144 -17.77 24.38 -13.84
N ALA A 145 -16.85 23.89 -13.00
CA ALA A 145 -15.51 24.46 -12.80
C ALA A 145 -14.39 23.65 -13.49
N SER A 146 -14.69 23.10 -14.68
CA SER A 146 -13.76 22.32 -15.51
C SER A 146 -12.65 23.19 -16.14
N ARG A 147 -11.74 23.74 -15.31
CA ARG A 147 -10.43 24.26 -15.73
C ARG A 147 -9.40 24.11 -14.61
N THR A 148 -8.87 22.91 -14.44
CA THR A 148 -7.44 22.61 -14.14
C THR A 148 -7.31 21.10 -13.91
N ARG A 149 -7.01 20.35 -14.96
CA ARG A 149 -6.56 18.95 -14.82
C ARG A 149 -5.18 18.98 -14.16
N GLY A 150 -5.12 18.75 -12.86
CA GLY A 150 -3.93 18.15 -12.23
C GLY A 150 -3.85 16.68 -12.62
N PRO A 151 -2.67 16.12 -12.95
CA PRO A 151 -2.58 14.74 -13.40
C PRO A 151 -2.90 13.77 -12.26
N ALA A 152 -3.58 12.69 -12.61
CA ALA A 152 -3.84 11.53 -11.76
C ALA A 152 -2.59 11.14 -10.96
N GLY A 153 -2.76 10.92 -9.67
CA GLY A 153 -1.68 10.42 -8.82
C GLY A 153 -1.22 9.05 -9.32
N HIS A 154 -0.04 9.00 -9.95
CA HIS A 154 0.63 7.75 -10.23
C HIS A 154 0.88 7.04 -8.91
N SER A 155 0.15 5.95 -8.66
CA SER A 155 0.36 5.08 -7.52
C SER A 155 1.44 4.08 -7.90
N SER A 156 2.48 3.93 -7.08
CA SER A 156 3.48 2.90 -7.29
C SER A 156 2.81 1.54 -7.05
N ILE A 157 2.78 0.68 -8.07
CA ILE A 157 2.29 -0.68 -7.92
C ILE A 157 3.36 -1.49 -7.20
N VAL A 158 2.93 -2.20 -6.18
CA VAL A 158 3.78 -3.15 -5.47
C VAL A 158 3.12 -4.52 -5.55
N VAL A 159 3.92 -5.55 -5.77
CA VAL A 159 3.46 -6.93 -5.77
C VAL A 159 4.14 -7.69 -4.64
N LEU A 160 3.34 -8.38 -3.84
CA LEU A 160 3.81 -9.30 -2.82
C LEU A 160 3.51 -10.72 -3.28
N TYR A 161 4.55 -11.55 -3.38
CA TYR A 161 4.41 -12.98 -3.65
C TYR A 161 4.60 -13.76 -2.36
N ILE A 162 3.79 -14.78 -2.16
CA ILE A 162 3.85 -15.70 -1.02
C ILE A 162 3.93 -17.10 -1.60
N ALA A 163 5.08 -17.75 -1.44
CA ALA A 163 5.36 -19.06 -2.01
C ALA A 163 5.71 -20.06 -0.90
N PRO A 164 5.33 -21.34 -1.03
CA PRO A 164 5.92 -22.38 -0.18
C PRO A 164 7.43 -22.48 -0.44
N GLN A 165 8.21 -22.77 0.60
CA GLN A 165 9.62 -23.16 0.43
C GLN A 165 9.77 -24.62 0.00
#